data_AF-A0A2A4V839-F1
#
_entry.id   AF-A0A2A4V839-F1
#
_cell.length_a   1.000
_cell.length_b   1.000
_cell.length_c   1.000
_cell.angle_alpha   90.00
_cell.angle_beta   90.00
_cell.angle_gamma   90.00
#
_symmetry.space_group_name_H-M   'P 1'
#
loop_
_entity.id
_entity.type
_entity.pdbx_description
1 polymer ?
#
loop_
_entity_poly.entity_id
_entity_poly.type
_entity_poly.pdbx_seq_one_letter_code
_entity_poly.pdbx_strand_id
1 'polypeptide(L)'
;MIVLELEHRPQRSGQVRTRYLFTFDDGREFHRPINAESEAMLPQAIVLAQAQCINFVMKVDALDAVVSGIKTAHKTASANQVQYAWMQAAFNEEDPIAAYEIMSEVAPALVSLGYTAAQYAAIFGGSEAEVQRLLDRWEYLSNNAAELGAFKTVREGDL
;
A
#
# COMPACT_ATOMS: atom_id res chain seq x y z
N MET A 1 -18.18 5.94 -3.89
CA MET A 1 -17.93 5.13 -5.11
C MET A 1 -19.25 4.64 -5.71
N ILE A 2 -19.43 4.83 -7.01
CA ILE A 2 -20.58 4.37 -7.80
C ILE A 2 -20.17 3.14 -8.61
N VAL A 3 -21.04 2.13 -8.69
CA VAL A 3 -20.83 0.90 -9.47
C VAL A 3 -21.95 0.78 -10.50
N LEU A 4 -21.58 0.75 -11.77
CA LEU A 4 -22.54 0.65 -12.88
C LEU A 4 -22.22 -0.57 -13.73
N GLU A 5 -23.22 -1.43 -13.95
CA GLU A 5 -23.11 -2.48 -14.96
C GLU A 5 -23.20 -1.86 -16.36
N LEU A 6 -22.19 -2.12 -17.18
CA LEU A 6 -22.16 -1.68 -18.58
C LEU A 6 -22.65 -2.78 -19.53
N GLU A 7 -22.42 -4.03 -19.18
CA GLU A 7 -22.72 -5.17 -20.02
C GLU A 7 -22.90 -6.44 -19.20
N HIS A 8 -23.92 -7.23 -19.55
CA HIS A 8 -24.23 -8.51 -18.92
C HIS A 8 -24.35 -9.62 -19.97
N ARG A 9 -23.48 -10.64 -19.91
CA ARG A 9 -23.50 -11.77 -20.85
C ARG A 9 -23.57 -13.10 -20.09
N PRO A 10 -24.73 -13.78 -20.09
CA PRO A 10 -24.83 -15.13 -19.59
C PRO A 10 -24.08 -16.09 -20.53
N GLN A 11 -23.27 -17.01 -19.99
CA GLN A 11 -22.59 -18.06 -20.76
C GLN A 11 -23.31 -19.42 -20.65
N ARG A 12 -23.09 -20.27 -21.65
CA ARG A 12 -23.78 -21.56 -21.85
C ARG A 12 -23.59 -22.60 -20.73
N SER A 13 -22.73 -22.36 -19.75
CA SER A 13 -22.41 -23.26 -18.63
C SER A 13 -22.86 -22.75 -17.26
N GLY A 14 -23.78 -21.77 -17.20
CA GLY A 14 -24.19 -21.14 -15.94
C GLY A 14 -23.23 -20.06 -15.44
N GLN A 15 -22.04 -19.96 -16.04
CA GLN A 15 -21.08 -18.87 -15.81
C GLN A 15 -21.59 -17.55 -16.38
N VAL A 16 -21.17 -16.44 -15.76
CA VAL A 16 -21.60 -15.10 -16.13
C VAL A 16 -20.39 -14.23 -16.37
N ARG A 17 -20.39 -13.50 -17.47
CA ARG A 17 -19.36 -12.52 -17.80
C ARG A 17 -20.00 -11.15 -17.96
N THR A 18 -19.57 -10.21 -17.14
CA THR A 18 -20.10 -8.85 -17.12
C THR A 18 -18.98 -7.84 -17.27
N ARG A 19 -19.33 -6.59 -17.56
CA ARG A 19 -18.43 -5.44 -17.53
C ARG A 19 -19.02 -4.40 -16.61
N TYR A 20 -18.22 -3.92 -15.68
CA TYR A 20 -18.61 -2.91 -14.71
C TYR A 20 -17.72 -1.67 -14.84
N LEU A 21 -18.32 -0.51 -14.57
CA LEU A 21 -17.65 0.76 -14.37
C LEU A 21 -17.68 1.09 -12.88
N PHE A 22 -16.50 1.33 -12.31
CA PHE A 22 -16.32 1.79 -10.94
C PHE A 22 -15.88 3.26 -10.97
N THR A 23 -16.72 4.16 -10.47
CA THR A 23 -16.43 5.61 -10.39
C THR A 23 -16.17 6.00 -8.95
N PHE A 24 -14.98 6.52 -8.68
CA PHE A 24 -14.57 7.04 -7.38
C PHE A 24 -15.12 8.45 -7.14
N ASP A 25 -15.18 8.87 -5.87
CA ASP A 25 -15.77 10.16 -5.51
C ASP A 25 -14.95 11.37 -5.99
N ASP A 26 -13.70 11.13 -6.38
CA ASP A 26 -12.80 12.10 -7.02
C ASP A 26 -12.83 12.06 -8.56
N GLY A 27 -13.75 11.29 -9.14
CA GLY A 27 -13.97 11.20 -10.58
C GLY A 27 -13.10 10.18 -11.31
N ARG A 28 -12.23 9.42 -10.62
CA ARG A 28 -11.47 8.33 -11.27
C ARG A 28 -12.38 7.17 -11.66
N GLU A 29 -12.18 6.64 -12.87
CA GLU A 29 -13.02 5.60 -13.45
C GLU A 29 -12.23 4.34 -13.81
N PHE A 30 -12.77 3.18 -13.45
CA PHE A 30 -12.18 1.88 -13.78
C PHE A 30 -13.19 0.97 -14.45
N HIS A 31 -12.88 0.57 -15.69
CA HIS A 31 -13.62 -0.46 -16.40
C HIS A 31 -13.02 -1.82 -16.10
N ARG A 32 -13.82 -2.74 -15.57
CA ARG A 32 -13.37 -4.10 -15.25
C ARG A 32 -14.31 -5.16 -15.84
N PRO A 33 -13.77 -6.16 -16.53
CA PRO A 33 -14.52 -7.39 -16.75
C PRO A 33 -14.63 -8.16 -15.43
N ILE A 34 -15.80 -8.70 -15.14
CA ILE A 34 -16.05 -9.54 -13.97
C ILE A 34 -16.60 -10.87 -14.46
N ASN A 35 -15.97 -11.96 -14.05
CA ASN A 35 -16.41 -13.31 -14.35
C ASN A 35 -16.86 -13.96 -13.05
N ALA A 36 -18.02 -14.61 -13.07
CA ALA A 36 -18.55 -15.37 -11.95
C ALA A 36 -18.93 -16.78 -12.40
N GLU A 37 -18.77 -17.74 -11.50
CA GLU A 37 -19.14 -19.14 -11.74
C GLU A 37 -20.65 -19.32 -11.93
N SER A 38 -21.45 -18.43 -11.33
CA SER A 38 -22.89 -18.33 -11.50
C SER A 38 -23.43 -16.93 -11.23
N GLU A 39 -24.67 -16.68 -11.62
CA GLU A 39 -25.41 -15.45 -11.30
C GLU A 39 -25.43 -15.17 -9.79
N ALA A 40 -25.56 -16.22 -8.97
CA ALA A 40 -25.58 -16.10 -7.51
C ALA A 40 -24.23 -15.66 -6.92
N MET A 41 -23.11 -15.96 -7.60
CA MET A 41 -21.76 -15.58 -7.18
C MET A 41 -21.34 -14.21 -7.70
N LEU A 42 -22.08 -13.64 -8.66
CA LEU A 42 -21.77 -12.36 -9.27
C LEU A 42 -21.66 -11.20 -8.26
N PRO A 43 -22.55 -11.05 -7.26
CA PRO A 43 -22.42 -10.01 -6.25
C PRO A 43 -21.09 -10.07 -5.48
N GLN A 44 -20.63 -11.28 -5.13
CA GLN A 44 -19.37 -11.46 -4.41
C GLN A 44 -18.17 -11.13 -5.29
N ALA A 45 -18.20 -11.50 -6.58
CA ALA A 45 -17.18 -11.13 -7.55
C ALA A 45 -17.11 -9.60 -7.76
N ILE A 46 -18.25 -8.90 -7.75
CA ILE A 46 -18.31 -7.43 -7.81
C ILE A 46 -17.68 -6.80 -6.58
N VAL A 47 -18.01 -7.27 -5.37
CA VAL A 47 -17.43 -6.76 -4.11
C VAL A 47 -15.91 -6.96 -4.10
N LEU A 48 -15.42 -8.11 -4.54
CA LEU A 48 -13.98 -8.38 -4.68
C LEU A 48 -13.31 -7.42 -5.68
N ALA A 49 -13.90 -7.21 -6.85
CA ALA A 49 -13.38 -6.28 -7.86
C ALA A 49 -13.38 -4.83 -7.37
N GLN A 50 -14.42 -4.42 -6.62
CA GLN A 50 -14.50 -3.13 -5.95
C GLN A 50 -13.36 -2.95 -4.94
N ALA A 51 -13.15 -3.92 -4.05
CA ALA A 51 -12.09 -3.86 -3.05
C ALA A 51 -10.70 -3.75 -3.70
N GLN A 52 -10.47 -4.49 -4.81
CA GLN A 52 -9.24 -4.40 -5.59
C GLN A 52 -9.02 -3.01 -6.19
N CYS A 53 -10.08 -2.38 -6.73
CA CYS A 53 -9.98 -1.02 -7.26
C CYS A 53 -9.67 0.00 -6.16
N ILE A 54 -10.32 -0.13 -5.00
CA ILE A 54 -10.08 0.75 -3.84
C ILE A 54 -8.63 0.62 -3.36
N ASN A 55 -8.16 -0.62 -3.16
CA ASN A 55 -6.78 -0.87 -2.73
C ASN A 55 -5.76 -0.35 -3.74
N PHE A 56 -6.03 -0.48 -5.04
CA PHE A 56 -5.17 0.07 -6.08
C PHE A 56 -5.10 1.60 -6.00
N VAL A 57 -6.24 2.27 -5.89
CA VAL A 57 -6.34 3.73 -5.78
C VAL A 57 -5.62 4.25 -4.53
N MET A 58 -5.85 3.63 -3.37
CA MET A 58 -5.16 3.96 -2.13
C MET A 58 -3.64 3.78 -2.24
N LYS A 59 -3.17 2.72 -2.93
CA LYS A 59 -1.74 2.50 -3.16
C LYS A 59 -1.12 3.60 -4.04
N VAL A 60 -1.80 3.98 -5.12
CA VAL A 60 -1.33 5.06 -6.01
C VAL A 60 -1.28 6.39 -5.26
N ASP A 61 -2.31 6.71 -4.48
CA ASP A 61 -2.35 7.95 -3.69
C ASP A 61 -1.28 7.96 -2.59
N ALA A 62 -1.00 6.82 -1.96
CA ALA A 62 0.08 6.71 -0.99
C ALA A 62 1.47 6.96 -1.62
N LEU A 63 1.70 6.46 -2.84
CA LEU A 63 2.95 6.73 -3.57
C LEU A 63 3.06 8.18 -4.02
N ASP A 64 1.95 8.79 -4.45
CA ASP A 64 1.89 10.22 -4.78
C ASP A 64 2.23 11.10 -3.57
N ALA A 65 1.80 10.70 -2.38
CA ALA A 65 2.14 11.37 -1.13
C ALA A 65 3.65 11.34 -0.85
N VAL A 66 4.30 10.19 -1.07
CA VAL A 66 5.77 10.05 -0.93
C VAL A 66 6.49 11.00 -1.88
N VAL A 67 6.13 11.02 -3.17
CA VAL A 67 6.72 11.93 -4.17
C VAL A 67 6.50 13.39 -3.80
N SER A 68 5.37 13.70 -3.19
CA SER A 68 5.01 15.06 -2.75
C SER A 68 5.59 15.46 -1.39
N GLY A 69 6.34 14.59 -0.70
CA GLY A 69 6.88 14.88 0.62
C GLY A 69 5.85 14.84 1.76
N ILE A 70 4.67 14.27 1.54
CA ILE A 70 3.56 14.23 2.50
C ILE A 70 3.63 12.94 3.32
N LYS A 71 3.68 13.05 4.65
CA LYS A 71 3.75 11.91 5.60
C LYS A 71 2.42 11.59 6.31
N THR A 72 1.38 12.38 6.03
CA THR A 72 0.03 12.22 6.60
C THR A 72 -0.94 11.64 5.56
N ALA A 73 -2.21 11.46 5.92
CA ALA A 73 -3.24 11.01 4.97
C ALA A 73 -3.30 11.93 3.74
N HIS A 74 -3.45 11.33 2.55
CA HIS A 74 -3.44 12.05 1.28
C HIS A 74 -4.48 11.46 0.32
N LYS A 75 -5.38 12.31 -0.17
CA LYS A 75 -6.52 11.91 -1.03
C LYS A 75 -7.29 10.74 -0.40
N THR A 76 -7.31 9.57 -1.06
CA THR A 76 -8.00 8.37 -0.56
C THR A 76 -7.14 7.51 0.35
N ALA A 77 -5.82 7.75 0.41
CA ALA A 77 -4.90 6.99 1.23
C ALA A 77 -4.94 7.46 2.69
N SER A 78 -5.13 6.51 3.60
CA SER A 78 -5.01 6.75 5.05
C SER A 78 -3.57 7.05 5.46
N ALA A 79 -3.39 7.64 6.65
CA ALA A 79 -2.06 7.94 7.19
C ALA A 79 -1.18 6.69 7.26
N ASN A 80 -1.72 5.55 7.69
CA ASN A 80 -0.98 4.29 7.77
C ASN A 80 -0.52 3.80 6.38
N GLN A 81 -1.33 4.00 5.34
CA GLN A 81 -0.95 3.63 3.97
C GLN A 81 0.17 4.52 3.44
N VAL A 82 0.10 5.82 3.71
CA VAL A 82 1.16 6.77 3.34
C VAL A 82 2.46 6.45 4.10
N GLN A 83 2.39 6.24 5.40
CA GLN A 83 3.54 5.87 6.23
C GLN A 83 4.15 4.54 5.78
N TYR A 84 3.33 3.56 5.40
CA TYR A 84 3.82 2.29 4.89
C TYR A 84 4.50 2.44 3.51
N ALA A 85 3.99 3.32 2.64
CA ALA A 85 4.67 3.66 1.38
C ALA A 85 6.02 4.35 1.63
N TRP A 86 6.12 5.22 2.64
CA TRP A 86 7.39 5.80 3.09
C TRP A 86 8.38 4.75 3.61
N MET A 87 7.91 3.77 4.40
CA MET A 87 8.74 2.64 4.81
C MET A 87 9.29 1.87 3.60
N GLN A 88 8.47 1.62 2.58
CA GLN A 88 8.91 0.95 1.35
C GLN A 88 9.90 1.79 0.56
N ALA A 89 9.71 3.12 0.49
CA ALA A 89 10.66 4.01 -0.14
C ALA A 89 12.02 3.98 0.57
N ALA A 90 12.01 4.11 1.91
CA ALA A 90 13.24 4.02 2.71
C ALA A 90 13.90 2.64 2.65
N PHE A 91 13.12 1.57 2.49
CA PHE A 91 13.67 0.22 2.31
C PHE A 91 14.46 0.10 1.00
N ASN A 92 14.15 0.90 -0.01
CA ASN A 92 14.89 0.92 -1.28
C ASN A 92 15.98 1.99 -1.33
N GLU A 93 16.12 2.81 -0.29
CA GLU A 93 17.21 3.79 -0.17
C GLU A 93 18.55 3.06 0.06
N GLU A 94 19.59 3.46 -0.66
CA GLU A 94 20.92 2.86 -0.58
C GLU A 94 21.73 3.42 0.59
N ASP A 95 21.57 4.72 0.89
CA ASP A 95 22.24 5.34 2.04
C ASP A 95 21.55 4.91 3.35
N PRO A 96 22.23 4.15 4.23
CA PRO A 96 21.64 3.71 5.49
C PRO A 96 21.29 4.87 6.43
N ILE A 97 21.98 6.02 6.34
CA ILE A 97 21.67 7.21 7.15
C ILE A 97 20.36 7.81 6.66
N ALA A 98 20.21 8.05 5.35
CA ALA A 98 18.98 8.59 4.78
C ALA A 98 17.79 7.63 4.98
N ALA A 99 18.02 6.32 4.81
CA ALA A 99 17.00 5.30 5.09
C ALA A 99 16.54 5.36 6.55
N TYR A 100 17.47 5.46 7.51
CA TYR A 100 17.15 5.57 8.93
C TYR A 100 16.38 6.84 9.25
N GLU A 101 16.80 7.99 8.73
CA GLU A 101 16.09 9.27 8.95
C GLU A 101 14.64 9.17 8.51
N ILE A 102 14.38 8.66 7.30
CA ILE A 102 13.01 8.47 6.80
C ILE A 102 12.24 7.48 7.68
N MET A 103 12.79 6.30 7.94
CA MET A 103 12.10 5.25 8.71
C MET A 103 11.81 5.70 10.15
N SER A 104 12.73 6.43 10.78
CA SER A 104 12.59 6.88 12.17
C SER A 104 11.36 7.75 12.41
N GLU A 105 10.88 8.46 11.38
CA GLU A 105 9.70 9.31 11.47
C GLU A 105 8.38 8.55 11.31
N VAL A 106 8.36 7.43 10.58
CA VAL A 106 7.12 6.73 10.19
C VAL A 106 6.99 5.34 10.81
N ALA A 107 8.10 4.63 11.05
CA ALA A 107 8.11 3.27 11.57
C ALA A 107 7.47 3.13 12.96
N PRO A 108 7.70 4.04 13.94
CA PRO A 108 7.11 3.89 15.27
C PRO A 108 5.58 3.85 15.25
N ALA A 109 4.94 4.68 14.44
CA ALA A 109 3.49 4.71 14.30
C ALA A 109 2.96 3.38 13.74
N LEU A 110 3.61 2.83 12.71
CA LEU A 110 3.24 1.55 12.13
C LEU A 110 3.47 0.41 13.12
N VAL A 111 4.69 0.25 13.63
CA VAL A 111 5.08 -0.86 14.52
C VAL A 111 4.21 -0.87 15.79
N SER A 112 3.77 0.29 16.28
CA SER A 112 2.85 0.38 17.43
C SER A 112 1.50 -0.31 17.23
N LEU A 113 1.09 -0.58 15.99
CA LEU A 113 -0.13 -1.33 15.66
C LEU A 113 -0.03 -2.81 16.07
N GLY A 114 1.17 -3.33 16.30
CA GLY A 114 1.41 -4.69 16.79
C GLY A 114 1.06 -5.79 15.78
N TYR A 115 1.02 -5.47 14.50
CA TYR A 115 0.72 -6.44 13.44
C TYR A 115 1.90 -7.36 13.14
N THR A 116 1.59 -8.61 12.76
CA THR A 116 2.58 -9.54 12.21
C THR A 116 2.90 -9.19 10.75
N ALA A 117 4.04 -9.68 10.22
CA ALA A 117 4.40 -9.49 8.81
C ALA A 117 3.29 -9.97 7.84
N ALA A 118 2.65 -11.11 8.15
CA ALA A 118 1.52 -11.62 7.39
C ALA A 118 0.31 -10.66 7.40
N GLN A 119 0.02 -10.03 8.54
CA GLN A 119 -1.08 -9.06 8.67
C GLN A 119 -0.78 -7.77 7.90
N TYR A 120 0.45 -7.26 8.00
CA TYR A 120 0.89 -6.14 7.17
C TYR A 120 0.79 -6.44 5.67
N ALA A 121 1.24 -7.62 5.23
CA ALA A 121 1.13 -8.03 3.84
C ALA A 121 -0.33 -8.10 3.37
N ALA A 122 -1.24 -8.59 4.23
CA ALA A 122 -2.67 -8.63 3.93
C ALA A 122 -3.31 -7.23 3.86
N ILE A 123 -2.90 -6.30 4.72
CA ILE A 123 -3.49 -4.95 4.82
C ILE A 123 -2.95 -4.01 3.73
N PHE A 124 -1.63 -4.00 3.55
CA PHE A 124 -0.94 -3.03 2.69
C PHE A 124 -0.47 -3.62 1.35
N GLY A 125 -0.60 -4.94 1.19
CA GLY A 125 -0.18 -5.68 0.01
C GLY A 125 1.29 -6.12 0.06
N GLY A 126 1.64 -7.02 -0.86
CA GLY A 126 2.96 -7.66 -0.92
C GLY A 126 2.95 -9.07 -0.33
N SER A 127 4.10 -9.70 -0.30
CA SER A 127 4.31 -11.00 0.34
C SER A 127 4.77 -10.83 1.79
N GLU A 128 4.43 -11.79 2.66
CA GLU A 128 4.91 -11.84 4.04
C GLU A 128 6.44 -11.73 4.13
N ALA A 129 7.17 -12.40 3.22
CA ALA A 129 8.64 -12.36 3.18
C ALA A 129 9.20 -10.97 2.82
N GLU A 130 8.53 -10.21 1.94
CA GLU A 130 8.92 -8.83 1.64
C GLU A 130 8.71 -7.92 2.85
N VAL A 131 7.57 -8.07 3.51
CA VAL A 131 7.26 -7.29 4.72
C VAL A 131 8.22 -7.63 5.85
N GLN A 132 8.53 -8.90 6.07
CA GLN A 132 9.46 -9.32 7.10
C GLN A 132 10.83 -8.66 6.89
N ARG A 133 11.36 -8.69 5.65
CA ARG A 133 12.63 -8.01 5.32
C ARG A 133 12.59 -6.51 5.59
N LEU A 134 11.45 -5.86 5.34
CA LEU A 134 11.27 -4.44 5.62
C LEU A 134 11.29 -4.15 7.14
N LEU A 135 10.63 -4.99 7.93
CA LEU A 135 10.64 -4.88 9.40
C LEU A 135 12.03 -5.20 9.97
N ASP A 136 12.70 -6.23 9.47
CA ASP A 136 14.07 -6.60 9.88
C ASP A 136 15.06 -5.47 9.57
N ARG A 137 14.93 -4.81 8.41
CA ARG A 137 15.76 -3.65 8.05
C ARG A 137 15.54 -2.49 9.02
N TRP A 138 14.29 -2.20 9.39
CA TRP A 138 14.00 -1.18 10.39
C TRP A 138 14.60 -1.54 11.75
N GLU A 139 14.41 -2.78 12.21
CA GLU A 139 14.98 -3.25 13.47
C GLU A 139 16.51 -3.10 13.48
N TYR A 140 17.18 -3.53 12.40
CA TYR A 140 18.62 -3.36 12.24
C TYR A 140 19.05 -1.89 12.32
N LEU A 141 18.43 -1.00 11.54
CA LEU A 141 18.80 0.42 11.54
C LEU A 141 18.53 1.08 12.91
N SER A 142 17.41 0.76 13.54
CA SER A 142 17.05 1.32 14.84
C SER A 142 18.00 0.89 15.97
N ASN A 143 18.48 -0.36 15.94
CA ASN A 143 19.47 -0.87 16.90
C ASN A 143 20.86 -0.26 16.70
N ASN A 144 21.18 0.23 15.50
CA ASN A 144 22.46 0.84 15.16
C ASN A 144 22.39 2.38 15.05
N ALA A 145 21.32 3.00 15.57
CA ALA A 145 21.08 4.44 15.46
C ALA A 145 22.25 5.31 15.96
N ALA A 146 22.92 4.90 17.04
CA ALA A 146 24.05 5.63 17.59
C ALA A 146 25.26 5.64 16.65
N GLU A 147 25.54 4.52 15.98
CA GLU A 147 26.63 4.41 15.00
C GLU A 147 26.32 5.23 13.75
N LEU A 148 25.09 5.17 13.25
CA LEU A 148 24.63 5.97 12.12
C LEU A 148 24.73 7.47 12.41
N GLY A 149 24.36 7.89 13.63
CA GLY A 149 24.54 9.27 14.10
C GLY A 149 26.00 9.70 14.10
N ALA A 150 26.91 8.85 14.60
CA ALA A 150 28.34 9.13 14.57
C ALA A 150 28.89 9.27 13.14
N PHE A 151 28.48 8.39 12.21
CA PHE A 151 28.87 8.50 10.80
C PHE A 151 28.35 9.78 10.15
N LYS A 152 27.11 10.21 10.48
CA LYS A 152 26.55 11.46 9.98
C LYS A 152 27.39 12.66 10.44
N THR A 153 27.74 12.74 11.71
CA THR A 153 28.57 13.83 12.26
C THR A 153 29.94 13.91 11.57
N VAL A 154 30.59 12.76 11.36
CA VAL A 154 31.87 12.70 10.62
C VAL A 154 31.69 13.18 9.16
N ARG A 155 30.62 12.75 8.49
CA ARG A 155 30.30 13.13 7.10
C ARG A 155 30.04 14.62 6.95
N GLU A 156 29.39 15.23 7.94
CA GLU A 156 29.04 16.66 7.95
C GLU A 156 30.19 17.56 8.40
N GLY A 157 31.30 16.99 8.87
CA GLY A 157 32.51 17.74 9.23
C GLY A 157 32.43 18.44 10.59
N ASP A 158 31.43 18.10 11.42
CA ASP A 158 31.25 18.62 12.78
C ASP A 158 32.09 17.83 13.81
N LEU A 159 33.42 17.81 13.61
CA LEU A 159 34.39 17.25 14.56
C LEU A 159 35.28 18.32 15.18
#